data_AF-A0A375IG88-F1
#
_entry.id   AF-A0A375IG88-F1
#
_cell.length_a   1.000
_cell.length_b   1.000
_cell.length_c   1.000
_cell.angle_alpha   90.00
_cell.angle_beta   90.00
_cell.angle_gamma   90.00
#
_symmetry.space_group_name_H-M   'P 1'
#
loop_
_entity.id
_entity.type
_entity.pdbx_description
1 polymer ?
#
loop_
_entity_poly.entity_id
_entity_poly.type
_entity_poly.pdbx_seq_one_letter_code
_entity_poly.pdbx_strand_id
1 'polypeptide(L)'
;MEHHVTFHIDTERLQGYTDSHIASLWHIAQANPAPLNDLDAGELAEAIGREIIKRWLCWAGAPLWDRQGHHHYWDALKDHCWWDGERWVPKGQKAAADAAANGSQEVQ
;
A
#
# COMPACT_ATOMS: atom_id res chain seq x y z
N MET A 1 -10.16 -38.90 -21.82
CA MET A 1 -9.76 -39.01 -20.41
C MET A 1 -9.91 -37.63 -19.82
N GLU A 2 -10.56 -37.50 -18.67
CA GLU A 2 -10.89 -36.21 -18.06
C GLU A 2 -9.93 -35.93 -16.89
N HIS A 3 -9.56 -34.66 -16.72
CA HIS A 3 -8.64 -34.20 -15.70
C HIS A 3 -9.17 -32.93 -15.06
N HIS A 4 -9.16 -32.87 -13.73
CA HIS A 4 -9.50 -31.67 -12.96
C HIS A 4 -8.26 -31.13 -12.27
N VAL A 5 -8.08 -29.81 -12.34
CA VAL A 5 -7.00 -29.09 -11.67
C VAL A 5 -7.62 -27.93 -10.90
N THR A 6 -7.36 -27.87 -9.60
CA THR A 6 -7.80 -26.77 -8.72
C THR A 6 -6.64 -25.83 -8.48
N PHE A 7 -6.91 -24.53 -8.56
CA PHE A 7 -5.93 -23.48 -8.27
C PHE A 7 -6.31 -22.74 -7.00
N HIS A 8 -5.29 -22.37 -6.23
CA HIS A 8 -5.41 -21.46 -5.09
C HIS A 8 -4.61 -20.21 -5.41
N ILE A 9 -5.24 -19.04 -5.30
CA ILE A 9 -4.63 -17.75 -5.60
C ILE A 9 -4.69 -16.88 -4.35
N ASP A 10 -3.54 -16.52 -3.83
CA ASP A 10 -3.39 -15.60 -2.70
C ASP A 10 -3.02 -14.21 -3.23
N THR A 11 -4.00 -13.31 -3.26
CA THR A 11 -3.85 -11.95 -3.81
C THR A 11 -2.97 -11.05 -2.93
N GLU A 12 -2.79 -11.37 -1.65
CA GLU A 12 -1.93 -10.59 -0.74
C GLU A 12 -0.44 -10.86 -1.01
N ARG A 13 -0.12 -11.97 -1.69
CA ARG A 13 1.25 -12.41 -1.94
C ARG A 13 1.72 -12.22 -3.38
N LEU A 14 0.93 -11.57 -4.24
CA LEU A 14 1.25 -11.39 -5.65
C LEU A 14 2.66 -10.80 -5.86
N GLN A 15 3.04 -9.80 -5.07
CA GLN A 15 4.37 -9.16 -5.15
C GLN A 15 5.55 -10.14 -4.97
N GLY A 16 5.34 -11.28 -4.31
CA GLY A 16 6.37 -12.30 -4.09
C GLY A 16 6.48 -13.35 -5.20
N TYR A 17 5.56 -13.37 -6.17
CA TYR A 17 5.57 -14.35 -7.24
C TYR A 17 6.47 -13.96 -8.40
N THR A 18 6.93 -14.94 -9.19
CA THR A 18 7.69 -14.68 -10.41
C THR A 18 6.77 -14.16 -11.52
N ASP A 19 7.33 -13.47 -12.52
CA ASP A 19 6.55 -12.95 -13.65
C ASP A 19 5.82 -14.06 -14.41
N SER A 20 6.49 -15.19 -14.64
CA SER A 20 5.86 -16.36 -15.27
C SER A 20 4.68 -16.89 -14.45
N HIS A 21 4.80 -16.91 -13.12
CA HIS A 21 3.69 -17.37 -12.27
C HIS A 21 2.52 -16.39 -12.31
N ILE A 22 2.77 -15.08 -12.22
CA ILE A 22 1.72 -14.06 -12.37
C ILE A 22 1.04 -14.14 -13.73
N ALA A 23 1.80 -14.33 -14.82
CA ALA A 23 1.23 -14.50 -16.16
C ALA A 23 0.29 -15.71 -16.23
N SER A 24 0.67 -16.84 -15.61
CA SER A 24 -0.22 -18.01 -15.48
C SER A 24 -1.48 -17.69 -14.68
N LEU A 25 -1.36 -16.99 -13.55
CA LEU A 25 -2.50 -16.58 -12.72
C LEU A 25 -3.46 -15.66 -13.49
N TRP A 26 -2.94 -14.77 -14.34
CA TRP A 26 -3.76 -13.94 -15.22
C TRP A 26 -4.59 -14.77 -16.19
N HIS A 27 -3.97 -15.76 -16.85
CA HIS A 27 -4.69 -16.66 -17.74
C HIS A 27 -5.77 -17.47 -16.99
N ILE A 28 -5.47 -17.94 -15.77
CA ILE A 28 -6.44 -18.64 -14.93
C ILE A 28 -7.60 -17.73 -14.54
N ALA A 29 -7.33 -16.49 -14.12
CA ALA A 29 -8.36 -15.52 -13.72
C ALA A 29 -9.26 -15.14 -14.90
N GLN A 30 -8.71 -14.95 -16.11
CA GLN A 30 -9.49 -14.67 -17.32
C GLN A 30 -10.32 -15.88 -17.80
N ALA A 31 -9.84 -17.10 -17.52
CA ALA A 31 -10.57 -18.33 -17.80
C ALA A 31 -11.56 -18.73 -16.69
N ASN A 32 -11.77 -17.88 -15.68
CA ASN A 32 -12.71 -18.14 -14.59
C ASN A 32 -14.14 -18.35 -15.17
N PRO A 33 -14.82 -19.47 -14.85
CA PRO A 33 -16.14 -19.79 -15.39
C PRO A 33 -17.29 -18.95 -14.80
N ALA A 34 -17.01 -18.03 -13.87
CA ALA A 34 -18.02 -17.16 -13.29
C ALA A 34 -18.69 -16.25 -14.35
N PRO A 35 -19.92 -15.77 -14.09
CA PRO A 35 -20.59 -14.82 -14.97
C PRO A 35 -19.81 -13.50 -15.18
N LEU A 36 -20.02 -12.83 -16.31
CA LEU A 36 -19.29 -11.61 -16.71
C LEU A 36 -19.26 -10.45 -15.69
N ASN A 37 -20.22 -10.39 -14.78
CA ASN A 37 -20.33 -9.33 -13.76
C ASN A 37 -20.19 -9.87 -12.33
N ASP A 38 -19.56 -11.04 -12.19
CA ASP A 38 -19.22 -11.57 -10.87
C ASP A 38 -18.17 -10.69 -10.21
N LEU A 39 -18.48 -10.22 -9.00
CA LEU A 39 -17.63 -9.27 -8.27
C LEU A 39 -16.28 -9.90 -7.93
N ASP A 40 -16.28 -11.08 -7.33
CA ASP A 40 -15.07 -11.74 -6.84
C ASP A 40 -14.13 -12.13 -8.00
N ALA A 41 -14.69 -12.63 -9.10
CA ALA A 41 -13.92 -12.93 -10.31
C ALA A 41 -13.29 -11.66 -10.92
N GLY A 42 -14.05 -10.56 -10.93
CA GLY A 42 -13.57 -9.25 -11.37
C GLY A 42 -12.44 -8.73 -10.49
N GLU A 43 -12.62 -8.73 -9.17
CA GLU A 43 -11.62 -8.29 -8.19
C GLU A 43 -10.33 -9.11 -8.27
N LEU A 44 -10.44 -10.43 -8.43
CA LEU A 44 -9.30 -11.32 -8.64
C LEU A 44 -8.50 -10.93 -9.90
N ALA A 45 -9.19 -10.75 -11.03
CA ALA A 45 -8.56 -10.35 -12.28
C ALA A 45 -7.90 -8.96 -12.15
N GLU A 46 -8.57 -8.00 -11.52
CA GLU A 46 -8.03 -6.67 -11.28
C GLU A 46 -6.77 -6.68 -10.40
N ALA A 47 -6.77 -7.46 -9.31
CA ALA A 47 -5.62 -7.56 -8.41
C ALA A 47 -4.37 -8.04 -9.16
N ILE A 48 -4.52 -9.10 -9.96
CA ILE A 48 -3.44 -9.66 -10.79
C ILE A 48 -3.01 -8.66 -11.88
N GLY A 49 -3.97 -8.06 -12.59
CA GLY A 49 -3.69 -7.11 -13.66
C GLY A 49 -2.97 -5.85 -13.17
N ARG A 50 -3.36 -5.31 -12.01
CA ARG A 50 -2.66 -4.18 -11.38
C ARG A 50 -1.23 -4.52 -11.02
N GLU A 51 -0.96 -5.72 -10.53
CA GLU A 51 0.41 -6.16 -10.26
C GLU A 51 1.24 -6.30 -11.55
N ILE A 52 0.67 -6.84 -12.64
CA ILE A 52 1.33 -6.86 -13.95
C ILE A 52 1.68 -5.44 -14.41
N ILE A 53 0.73 -4.51 -14.35
CA ILE A 53 0.95 -3.11 -14.75
C ILE A 53 2.05 -2.48 -13.89
N LYS A 54 2.02 -2.69 -12.57
CA LYS A 54 3.08 -2.21 -11.66
C LYS A 54 4.45 -2.72 -12.05
N ARG A 55 4.58 -4.02 -12.36
CA ARG A 55 5.85 -4.63 -12.78
C ARG A 55 6.33 -4.07 -14.11
N TRP A 56 5.43 -3.91 -15.07
CA TRP A 56 5.74 -3.31 -16.36
C TRP A 56 6.21 -1.85 -16.20
N LEU A 57 5.53 -1.04 -15.39
CA LEU A 57 5.94 0.33 -15.09
C LEU A 57 7.33 0.39 -14.43
N CYS A 58 7.59 -0.50 -13.46
CA CYS A 58 8.90 -0.61 -12.83
C CYS A 58 10.00 -0.93 -13.84
N TRP A 59 9.78 -1.93 -14.69
CA TRP A 59 10.71 -2.32 -15.74
C TRP A 59 10.95 -1.20 -16.75
N ALA A 60 9.92 -0.44 -17.11
CA ALA A 60 10.01 0.71 -18.02
C ALA A 60 10.72 1.94 -17.39
N GLY A 61 11.13 1.87 -16.12
CA GLY A 61 11.73 2.99 -15.40
C GLY A 61 10.73 4.11 -15.08
N ALA A 62 9.43 3.81 -15.14
CA ALA A 62 8.40 4.78 -14.81
C ALA A 62 8.30 4.94 -13.28
N PRO A 63 8.16 6.17 -12.79
CA PRO A 63 7.95 6.42 -11.36
C PRO A 63 6.59 5.86 -10.93
N LEU A 64 6.61 4.93 -9.97
CA LEU A 64 5.40 4.29 -9.42
C LEU A 64 4.80 5.07 -8.25
N TRP A 65 5.66 5.68 -7.44
CA TRP A 65 5.28 6.14 -6.09
C TRP A 65 5.57 7.61 -5.85
N ASP A 66 6.09 8.35 -6.83
CA ASP A 66 6.55 9.74 -6.66
C ASP A 66 5.43 10.71 -6.25
N ARG A 67 4.19 10.42 -6.64
CA ARG A 67 3.03 11.31 -6.42
C ARG A 67 1.84 10.51 -5.90
N GLN A 68 1.87 10.20 -4.62
CA GLN A 68 0.74 9.55 -3.95
C GLN A 68 -0.08 10.59 -3.18
N GLY A 69 -1.41 10.44 -3.19
CA GLY A 69 -2.30 11.36 -2.49
C GLY A 69 -2.01 11.46 -0.99
N HIS A 70 -1.44 10.41 -0.40
CA HIS A 70 -1.04 10.42 1.00
C HIS A 70 0.25 11.23 1.27
N HIS A 71 1.07 11.54 0.26
CA HIS A 71 2.31 12.31 0.48
C HIS A 71 1.99 13.67 1.10
N HIS A 72 1.01 14.38 0.54
CA HIS A 72 0.54 15.66 1.09
C HIS A 72 0.05 15.53 2.54
N TYR A 73 -0.72 14.48 2.85
CA TYR A 73 -1.19 14.23 4.20
C TYR A 73 -0.01 14.04 5.18
N TRP A 74 0.96 13.20 4.83
CA TRP A 74 2.13 12.95 5.67
C TRP A 74 3.03 14.16 5.82
N ASP A 75 3.20 14.97 4.77
CA ASP A 75 3.98 16.20 4.82
C ASP A 75 3.32 17.21 5.76
N ALA A 76 2.02 17.45 5.62
CA ALA A 76 1.28 18.31 6.55
C ALA A 76 1.37 17.81 8.00
N LEU A 77 1.29 16.49 8.22
CA LEU A 77 1.41 15.91 9.55
C LEU A 77 2.82 16.12 10.14
N LYS A 78 3.88 15.90 9.37
CA LYS A 78 5.28 16.14 9.80
C LYS A 78 5.57 17.62 10.03
N ASP A 79 4.93 18.51 9.28
CA ASP A 79 5.12 19.96 9.41
C ASP A 79 4.50 20.49 10.70
N HIS A 80 3.31 20.01 11.06
CA HIS A 80 2.55 20.51 12.22
C HIS A 80 2.72 19.69 13.49
N CYS A 81 3.10 18.43 13.39
CA CYS A 81 3.20 17.51 14.51
C CYS A 81 4.58 16.86 14.60
N TRP A 82 4.86 16.25 15.73
CA TRP A 82 6.01 15.36 15.92
C TRP A 82 5.53 14.07 16.57
N TRP A 83 6.28 12.99 16.39
CA TRP A 83 5.98 11.71 17.01
C TRP A 83 6.65 11.60 18.37
N ASP A 84 5.87 11.40 19.43
CA ASP A 84 6.38 11.28 20.81
C ASP A 84 6.82 9.86 21.20
N GLY A 85 6.63 8.88 20.31
CA GLY A 85 6.84 7.46 20.58
C GLY A 85 5.55 6.64 20.50
N GLU A 86 4.39 7.26 20.75
CA GLU A 86 3.08 6.61 20.75
C GLU A 86 2.05 7.35 19.87
N ARG A 87 2.12 8.68 19.78
CA ARG A 87 1.12 9.52 19.10
C ARG A 87 1.76 10.72 18.40
N TRP A 88 1.04 11.26 17.43
CA TRP A 88 1.38 12.55 16.81
C TRP A 88 0.89 13.69 17.71
N VAL A 89 1.83 14.47 18.22
CA VAL A 89 1.55 15.62 19.10
C VAL A 89 1.79 16.91 18.32
N PRO A 90 0.89 17.90 18.39
CA PRO A 90 1.12 19.21 17.77
C PRO A 90 2.41 19.86 18.28
N LYS A 91 3.23 20.38 17.37
CA LYS A 91 4.50 21.04 17.76
C LYS A 91 4.30 22.24 18.68
N GLY A 92 3.17 22.94 18.56
CA GLY A 92 2.81 24.03 19.47
C GLY A 92 2.63 23.57 20.92
N GLN A 93 2.11 22.36 21.13
CA GLN A 93 1.94 21.78 22.48
C GLN A 93 3.29 21.36 23.08
N LYS A 94 4.21 20.86 22.25
CA LYS A 94 5.59 20.57 22.68
C LYS A 94 6.32 21.85 23.10
N ALA A 95 6.28 22.88 22.27
CA ALA A 95 6.92 24.16 22.57
C ALA A 95 6.40 24.77 23.89
N ALA A 96 5.09 24.65 24.15
CA ALA A 96 4.50 25.09 25.42
C ALA A 96 4.96 24.25 26.62
N ALA A 97 5.07 22.92 26.46
CA ALA A 97 5.55 22.02 27.50
C ALA A 97 7.04 22.27 27.84
N ASP A 98 7.88 22.43 26.81
CA ASP A 98 9.32 22.70 26.97
C ASP A 98 9.56 24.07 27.63
N ALA A 99 8.77 25.09 27.27
CA ALA A 99 8.84 26.41 27.90
C ALA A 99 8.43 26.39 29.39
N ALA A 100 7.40 25.61 29.74
CA ALA A 100 6.97 25.44 31.13
C ALA A 100 8.00 24.69 32.00
N ALA A 101 8.72 23.73 31.41
CA ALA A 101 9.80 23.00 32.08
C ALA A 101 11.01 23.90 32.38
N ASN A 102 11.39 24.76 31.44
CA ASN A 102 12.55 25.65 31.59
C ASN A 102 12.26 26.87 32.49
N GLY A 103 11.04 27.42 32.48
CA GLY A 103 10.67 28.54 33.36
C GLY A 103 10.63 28.18 34.85
N SER A 104 10.55 26.89 35.18
CA SER A 104 10.64 26.39 36.56
C SER A 104 12.07 26.30 37.10
N GLN A 105 13.10 26.47 36.26
CA GLN A 105 14.52 26.36 36.66
C GLN A 105 15.17 27.71 37.03
N GLU A 106 14.53 28.86 36.78
CA GLU A 106 15.10 30.19 37.08
C GLU A 106 14.67 30.77 38.44
N VAL A 107 13.94 30.02 39.27
CA VAL A 107 13.55 30.43 40.63
C VAL A 107 14.10 29.43 41.66
N GLN A 108 15.43 29.36 41.78
CA GLN A 108 16.12 28.80 42.94
C GLN A 108 17.39 29.59 43.25
#